data_AF-A0A3S9HK92-F1
#
_entry.id   AF-A0A3S9HK92-F1
#
_cell.length_a   1.000
_cell.length_b   1.000
_cell.length_c   1.000
_cell.angle_alpha   90.00
_cell.angle_beta   90.00
_cell.angle_gamma   90.00
#
_symmetry.space_group_name_H-M   'P 1'
#
loop_
_entity.id
_entity.type
_entity.pdbx_description
1 polymer ?
#
loop_
_entity_poly.entity_id
_entity_poly.type
_entity_poly.pdbx_seq_one_letter_code
_entity_poly.pdbx_strand_id
1 'polypeptide(L)'
;MLKSFKFCAALLLLASTVINAPALAAAKQIENFDAHSWHRFQKDLPRPAAVVFSTTDCSHCPAIIAALGEQLKNRKPQVPLVVVVMDGEDQPGLLQEPHYSPASRLFVFKGQSAALQYSINPSWRGITPYVALLPKNGETKLVLGKPSAAELESWLSSGQKH
;
A
#
# COMPACT_ATOMS: atom_id res chain seq x y z
N MET A 1 -38.22 -33.21 53.92
CA MET A 1 -37.42 -32.04 53.49
C MET A 1 -36.18 -32.56 52.78
N LEU A 2 -36.20 -32.56 51.45
CA LEU A 2 -35.14 -33.07 50.58
C LEU A 2 -34.09 -31.96 50.39
N LYS A 3 -32.84 -32.17 50.84
CA LYS A 3 -31.74 -31.20 50.66
C LYS A 3 -31.07 -31.44 49.30
N SER A 4 -31.08 -30.38 48.50
CA SER A 4 -30.63 -30.32 47.12
C SER A 4 -29.15 -30.60 46.93
N PHE A 5 -28.87 -31.52 46.00
CA PHE A 5 -27.63 -31.65 45.26
C PHE A 5 -27.64 -30.64 44.11
N LYS A 6 -26.52 -29.96 43.83
CA LYS A 6 -26.09 -29.54 42.48
C LYS A 6 -24.74 -28.81 42.52
N PHE A 7 -23.69 -29.57 42.22
CA PHE A 7 -22.42 -29.05 41.69
C PHE A 7 -22.67 -28.57 40.26
N CYS A 8 -22.45 -27.28 39.98
CA CYS A 8 -22.33 -26.77 38.61
C CYS A 8 -20.85 -26.54 38.33
N ALA A 9 -20.27 -27.47 37.56
CA ALA A 9 -18.96 -27.30 36.95
C ALA A 9 -19.02 -26.18 35.91
N ALA A 10 -18.30 -25.09 36.13
CA ALA A 10 -18.10 -24.03 35.15
C ALA A 10 -16.93 -24.43 34.23
N LEU A 11 -17.25 -24.97 33.04
CA LEU A 11 -16.30 -25.17 31.96
C LEU A 11 -15.98 -23.80 31.32
N LEU A 12 -14.77 -23.29 31.56
CA LEU A 12 -14.22 -22.13 30.86
C LEU A 12 -13.78 -22.55 29.45
N LEU A 13 -14.64 -22.30 28.45
CA LEU A 13 -14.30 -22.41 27.03
C LEU A 13 -13.42 -21.22 26.61
N LEU A 14 -12.12 -21.45 26.49
CA LEU A 14 -11.16 -20.55 25.84
C LEU A 14 -11.43 -20.52 24.32
N ALA A 15 -12.35 -19.66 23.89
CA ALA A 15 -12.57 -19.37 22.47
C ALA A 15 -11.39 -18.54 21.94
N SER A 16 -10.36 -19.22 21.42
CA SER A 16 -9.24 -18.61 20.72
C SER A 16 -9.70 -18.15 19.34
N THR A 17 -10.16 -16.91 19.23
CA THR A 17 -10.46 -16.29 17.93
C THR A 17 -9.15 -15.92 17.25
N VAL A 18 -8.68 -16.81 16.37
CA VAL A 18 -7.56 -16.52 15.47
C VAL A 18 -8.06 -15.51 14.44
N ILE A 19 -7.70 -14.23 14.61
CA ILE A 19 -7.96 -13.19 13.63
C ILE A 19 -7.03 -13.46 12.43
N ASN A 20 -7.54 -14.13 11.41
CA ASN A 20 -6.85 -14.31 10.14
C ASN A 20 -6.82 -12.96 9.41
N ALA A 21 -5.73 -12.20 9.60
CA ALA A 21 -5.49 -11.02 8.76
C ALA A 21 -5.25 -11.49 7.32
N PRO A 22 -5.97 -10.95 6.31
CA PRO A 22 -5.73 -11.33 4.93
C PRO A 22 -4.33 -10.89 4.52
N ALA A 23 -3.53 -11.82 4.00
CA ALA A 23 -2.33 -11.46 3.26
C ALA A 23 -2.76 -10.70 2.00
N LEU A 24 -2.19 -9.51 1.77
CA LEU A 24 -2.35 -8.82 0.49
C LEU A 24 -1.68 -9.66 -0.61
N ALA A 25 -2.49 -10.26 -1.46
CA ALA A 25 -2.02 -10.91 -2.67
C ALA A 25 -1.65 -9.86 -3.74
N ALA A 26 -0.96 -10.29 -4.80
CA ALA A 26 -0.76 -9.47 -5.99
C ALA A 26 -2.10 -8.93 -6.52
N ALA A 27 -2.06 -7.76 -7.15
CA ALA A 27 -3.22 -7.14 -7.77
C ALA A 27 -3.88 -8.12 -8.76
N LYS A 28 -5.21 -8.27 -8.66
CA LYS A 28 -6.01 -9.15 -9.54
C LYS A 28 -6.82 -8.38 -10.57
N GLN A 29 -6.83 -7.07 -10.48
CA GLN A 29 -7.58 -6.15 -11.33
C GLN A 29 -6.89 -4.80 -11.36
N ILE A 30 -7.18 -4.04 -12.41
CA ILE A 30 -6.79 -2.64 -12.52
C ILE A 30 -7.93 -1.80 -11.96
N GLU A 31 -7.61 -0.94 -11.00
CA GLU A 31 -8.56 -0.02 -10.39
C GLU A 31 -8.43 1.41 -10.98
N ASN A 32 -9.51 2.19 -10.95
CA ASN A 32 -9.48 3.56 -11.43
C ASN A 32 -8.86 4.50 -10.39
N PHE A 33 -8.01 5.40 -10.85
CA PHE A 33 -7.46 6.50 -10.08
C PHE A 33 -7.77 7.83 -10.76
N ASP A 34 -8.13 8.84 -9.99
CA ASP A 34 -8.47 10.17 -10.48
C ASP A 34 -7.78 11.27 -9.65
N ALA A 35 -7.99 12.53 -10.02
CA ALA A 35 -7.31 13.66 -9.38
C ALA A 35 -7.66 13.82 -7.89
N HIS A 36 -8.79 13.26 -7.46
CA HIS A 36 -9.25 13.28 -6.06
C HIS A 36 -8.82 12.04 -5.27
N SER A 37 -8.45 10.97 -5.97
CA SER A 37 -8.08 9.69 -5.40
C SER A 37 -6.86 9.79 -4.49
N TRP A 38 -5.94 10.71 -4.76
CA TRP A 38 -4.79 10.93 -3.89
C TRP A 38 -5.18 11.40 -2.49
N HIS A 39 -6.06 12.40 -2.38
CA HIS A 39 -6.55 12.88 -1.09
C HIS A 39 -7.34 11.79 -0.35
N ARG A 40 -8.09 10.96 -1.08
CA ARG A 40 -8.80 9.80 -0.51
C ARG A 40 -7.82 8.74 0.00
N PHE A 41 -6.79 8.39 -0.78
CA PHE A 41 -5.76 7.41 -0.39
C PHE A 41 -5.05 7.79 0.90
N GLN A 42 -4.72 9.07 1.07
CA GLN A 42 -4.08 9.53 2.30
C GLN A 42 -4.93 9.24 3.55
N LYS A 43 -6.26 9.13 3.42
CA LYS A 43 -7.17 8.83 4.53
C LYS A 43 -7.50 7.36 4.64
N ASP A 44 -7.78 6.71 3.51
CA ASP A 44 -8.46 5.42 3.48
C ASP A 44 -7.50 4.23 3.30
N LEU A 45 -6.26 4.46 2.82
CA LEU A 45 -5.31 3.39 2.61
C LEU A 45 -4.80 2.87 3.98
N PRO A 46 -4.73 1.54 4.20
CA PRO A 46 -4.14 0.99 5.41
C PRO A 46 -2.72 1.53 5.62
N ARG A 47 -2.40 1.99 6.84
CA ARG A 47 -1.11 2.60 7.15
C ARG A 47 -0.25 1.69 8.04
N PRO A 48 1.07 1.58 7.80
CA PRO A 48 1.82 2.26 6.74
C PRO A 48 1.54 1.68 5.34
N ALA A 49 1.79 2.46 4.29
CA ALA A 49 1.69 2.02 2.88
C ALA A 49 2.68 2.76 1.97
N ALA A 50 3.08 2.11 0.87
CA ALA A 50 3.89 2.70 -0.18
C ALA A 50 3.07 2.81 -1.47
N VAL A 51 3.12 3.98 -2.12
CA VAL A 51 2.50 4.24 -3.42
C VAL A 51 3.58 4.63 -4.42
N VAL A 52 3.68 3.92 -5.53
CA VAL A 52 4.60 4.23 -6.62
C VAL A 52 3.80 4.81 -7.78
N PHE A 53 4.10 6.05 -8.14
CA PHE A 53 3.61 6.66 -9.37
C PHE A 53 4.60 6.36 -10.50
N SER A 54 4.09 5.73 -11.55
CA SER A 54 4.84 5.21 -12.69
C SER A 54 4.24 5.70 -13.99
N THR A 55 5.04 5.69 -15.05
CA THR A 55 4.55 5.69 -16.44
C THR A 55 4.93 4.39 -17.12
N THR A 56 4.31 4.07 -18.24
CA THR A 56 4.56 2.83 -19.01
C THR A 56 5.87 2.85 -19.77
N ASP A 57 6.39 4.04 -20.08
CA ASP A 57 7.67 4.27 -20.73
C ASP A 57 8.85 4.42 -19.75
N CYS A 58 8.60 4.32 -18.44
CA CYS A 58 9.59 4.52 -17.40
C CYS A 58 10.54 3.32 -17.23
N SER A 59 11.75 3.42 -17.80
CA SER A 59 12.78 2.38 -17.70
C SER A 59 13.23 2.04 -16.28
N HIS A 60 13.13 2.99 -15.34
CA HIS A 60 13.56 2.79 -13.94
C HIS A 60 12.45 2.24 -13.03
N CYS A 61 11.18 2.34 -13.43
CA CYS A 61 10.05 2.00 -12.59
C CYS A 61 10.00 0.50 -12.19
N PRO A 62 10.28 -0.46 -13.09
CA PRO A 62 10.34 -1.88 -12.73
C PRO A 62 11.29 -2.18 -11.57
N ALA A 63 12.49 -1.60 -11.59
CA ALA A 63 13.50 -1.84 -10.55
C ALA A 63 13.07 -1.29 -9.18
N ILE A 64 12.37 -0.15 -9.15
CA ILE A 64 11.89 0.45 -7.90
C ILE A 64 10.72 -0.34 -7.32
N ILE A 65 9.77 -0.77 -8.17
CA ILE A 65 8.64 -1.61 -7.73
C ILE A 65 9.15 -2.95 -7.17
N ALA A 66 10.10 -3.59 -7.86
CA ALA A 66 10.71 -4.83 -7.39
C ALA A 66 11.44 -4.63 -6.04
N ALA A 67 12.26 -3.57 -5.91
CA ALA A 67 12.99 -3.30 -4.68
C ALA A 67 12.05 -3.04 -3.49
N LEU A 68 10.97 -2.28 -3.68
CA LEU A 68 9.98 -2.05 -2.63
C LEU A 68 9.21 -3.33 -2.29
N GLY A 69 8.81 -4.11 -3.30
CA GLY A 69 8.15 -5.40 -3.10
C GLY A 69 8.99 -6.36 -2.27
N GLU A 70 10.27 -6.49 -2.60
CA GLU A 70 11.24 -7.32 -1.87
C GLU A 70 11.41 -6.87 -0.42
N GLN A 71 11.42 -5.57 -0.16
CA GLN A 71 11.55 -5.03 1.19
C GLN A 71 10.29 -5.23 2.05
N LEU A 72 9.11 -5.30 1.41
CA LEU A 72 7.82 -5.39 2.10
C LEU A 72 7.28 -6.82 2.22
N LYS A 73 7.73 -7.77 1.40
CA LYS A 73 7.14 -9.12 1.27
C LYS A 73 7.00 -9.92 2.58
N ASN A 74 7.91 -9.72 3.53
CA ASN A 74 7.95 -10.47 4.79
C ASN A 74 7.47 -9.65 6.01
N ARG A 75 6.97 -8.42 5.80
CA ARG A 75 6.56 -7.55 6.90
C ARG A 75 5.20 -8.00 7.47
N LYS A 76 5.08 -7.91 8.80
CA LYS A 76 3.85 -8.18 9.56
C LYS A 76 3.54 -7.00 10.49
N PRO A 77 2.33 -6.41 10.45
CA PRO A 77 1.29 -6.65 9.46
C PRO A 77 1.77 -6.32 8.04
N GLN A 78 1.11 -6.90 7.04
CA GLN A 78 1.52 -6.69 5.65
C GLN A 78 1.29 -5.23 5.25
N VAL A 79 2.30 -4.65 4.62
CA VAL A 79 2.31 -3.25 4.19
C VAL A 79 1.92 -3.19 2.72
N PRO A 80 0.84 -2.49 2.34
CA PRO A 80 0.44 -2.37 0.95
C PRO A 80 1.51 -1.68 0.10
N LEU A 81 1.87 -2.33 -1.01
CA LEU A 81 2.55 -1.69 -2.14
C LEU A 81 1.50 -1.43 -3.22
N VAL A 82 1.25 -0.15 -3.50
CA VAL A 82 0.32 0.29 -4.52
C VAL A 82 1.11 0.88 -5.69
N VAL A 83 0.71 0.55 -6.91
CA VAL A 83 1.26 1.18 -8.12
C VAL A 83 0.15 1.94 -8.83
N VAL A 84 0.42 3.19 -9.20
CA VAL A 84 -0.45 4.05 -10.01
C VAL A 84 0.26 4.33 -11.33
N VAL A 85 -0.27 3.79 -12.43
CA VAL A 85 0.21 4.02 -13.79
C VAL A 85 -0.48 5.26 -14.35
N MET A 86 0.30 6.29 -14.68
CA MET A 86 -0.22 7.63 -14.95
C MET A 86 -0.66 7.86 -16.40
N ASP A 87 -0.29 6.95 -17.30
CA ASP A 87 -0.45 6.96 -18.77
C ASP A 87 -1.02 5.62 -19.27
N GLY A 88 -1.72 4.89 -18.39
CA GLY A 88 -2.16 3.52 -18.64
C GLY A 88 -3.58 3.35 -19.17
N GLU A 89 -4.32 4.43 -19.43
CA GLU A 89 -5.77 4.39 -19.74
C GLU A 89 -6.10 3.50 -20.96
N ASP A 90 -5.22 3.50 -21.96
CA ASP A 90 -5.39 2.73 -23.20
C ASP A 90 -4.57 1.43 -23.22
N GLN A 91 -4.08 0.95 -22.07
CA GLN A 91 -3.22 -0.22 -21.97
C GLN A 91 -3.88 -1.37 -21.19
N PRO A 92 -4.67 -2.22 -21.88
CA PRO A 92 -5.39 -3.33 -21.22
C PRO A 92 -4.46 -4.43 -20.69
N GLY A 93 -3.19 -4.44 -21.11
CA GLY A 93 -2.19 -5.45 -20.77
C GLY A 93 -1.45 -5.25 -19.44
N LEU A 94 -1.70 -4.14 -18.73
CA LEU A 94 -0.88 -3.76 -17.58
C LEU A 94 -0.86 -4.82 -16.48
N LEU A 95 -1.95 -5.56 -16.26
CA LEU A 95 -1.96 -6.59 -15.22
C LEU A 95 -1.06 -7.80 -15.55
N GLN A 96 -0.74 -8.01 -16.83
CA GLN A 96 0.12 -9.10 -17.29
C GLN A 96 1.61 -8.73 -17.26
N GLU A 97 1.94 -7.45 -17.11
CA GLU A 97 3.33 -7.00 -17.07
C GLU A 97 4.02 -7.47 -15.76
N PRO A 98 5.09 -8.28 -15.84
CA PRO A 98 5.66 -8.95 -14.68
C PRO A 98 6.14 -7.99 -13.58
N HIS A 99 6.57 -6.79 -13.94
CA HIS A 99 7.09 -5.82 -12.98
C HIS A 99 6.02 -5.20 -12.07
N TYR A 100 4.73 -5.34 -12.38
CA TYR A 100 3.66 -4.94 -11.45
C TYR A 100 3.24 -6.06 -10.48
N SER A 101 3.71 -7.28 -10.65
CA SER A 101 3.37 -8.40 -9.74
C SER A 101 3.67 -8.17 -8.25
N PRO A 102 4.67 -7.36 -7.84
CA PRO A 102 4.86 -7.05 -6.42
C PRO A 102 3.78 -6.11 -5.85
N ALA A 103 3.03 -5.42 -6.71
CA ALA A 103 1.98 -4.51 -6.29
C ALA A 103 0.79 -5.31 -5.76
N SER A 104 0.39 -4.98 -4.54
CA SER A 104 -0.85 -5.49 -3.95
C SER A 104 -2.11 -4.87 -4.54
N ARG A 105 -1.97 -3.67 -5.11
CA ARG A 105 -3.02 -2.98 -5.87
C ARG A 105 -2.40 -2.24 -7.05
N LEU A 106 -3.05 -2.33 -8.20
CA LEU A 106 -2.63 -1.68 -9.42
C LEU A 106 -3.74 -0.75 -9.89
N PHE A 107 -3.37 0.51 -10.12
CA PHE A 107 -4.26 1.57 -10.52
C PHE A 107 -3.83 2.16 -11.85
N VAL A 108 -4.81 2.61 -12.63
CA VAL A 108 -4.59 3.47 -13.77
C VAL A 108 -5.22 4.81 -13.51
N PHE A 109 -4.43 5.87 -13.67
CA PHE A 109 -4.93 7.22 -13.60
C PHE A 109 -5.69 7.59 -14.87
N LYS A 110 -6.83 8.25 -14.69
CA LYS A 110 -7.64 8.81 -15.76
C LYS A 110 -7.65 10.34 -15.66
N GLY A 111 -7.25 10.99 -16.74
CA GLY A 111 -7.19 12.45 -16.84
C GLY A 111 -5.78 12.99 -17.08
N GLN A 112 -5.60 14.30 -16.84
CA GLN A 112 -4.34 14.99 -17.14
C GLN A 112 -3.31 14.74 -16.04
N SER A 113 -2.18 14.09 -16.36
CA SER A 113 -1.17 13.70 -15.38
C SER A 113 -0.63 14.89 -14.57
N ALA A 114 -0.59 16.09 -15.15
CA ALA A 114 -0.21 17.32 -14.46
C ALA A 114 -1.14 17.68 -13.28
N ALA A 115 -2.45 17.40 -13.38
CA ALA A 115 -3.40 17.64 -12.30
C ALA A 115 -3.15 16.70 -11.11
N LEU A 116 -2.82 15.43 -11.40
CA LEU A 116 -2.40 14.48 -10.38
C LEU A 116 -1.06 14.88 -9.74
N GLN A 117 -0.09 15.27 -10.56
CA GLN A 117 1.22 15.70 -10.07
C GLN A 117 1.08 16.88 -9.10
N TYR A 118 0.30 17.89 -9.48
CA TYR A 118 0.01 19.06 -8.64
C TYR A 118 -0.70 18.68 -7.33
N SER A 119 -1.66 17.75 -7.38
CA SER A 119 -2.37 17.31 -6.16
C SER A 119 -1.49 16.53 -5.18
N ILE A 120 -0.44 15.87 -5.68
CA ILE A 120 0.55 15.16 -4.85
C ILE A 120 1.62 16.11 -4.32
N ASN A 121 2.27 16.86 -5.22
CA ASN A 121 3.30 17.83 -4.91
C ASN A 121 3.36 18.87 -6.04
N PRO A 122 2.99 20.14 -5.79
CA PRO A 122 3.09 21.22 -6.77
C PRO A 122 4.48 21.43 -7.37
N SER A 123 5.54 20.98 -6.68
CA SER A 123 6.92 21.06 -7.16
C SER A 123 7.34 19.87 -8.03
N TRP A 124 6.53 18.81 -8.11
CA TRP A 124 6.85 17.63 -8.90
C TRP A 124 6.72 17.93 -10.39
N ARG A 125 7.80 17.64 -11.13
CA ARG A 125 7.92 17.92 -12.57
C ARG A 125 7.58 16.72 -13.45
N GLY A 126 6.82 15.76 -12.93
CA GLY A 126 6.40 14.56 -13.64
C GLY A 126 7.47 13.49 -13.84
N ILE A 127 8.65 13.64 -13.23
CA ILE A 127 9.71 12.63 -13.28
C ILE A 127 9.28 11.39 -12.50
N THR A 128 9.26 10.23 -13.16
CA THR A 128 8.94 8.92 -12.58
C THR A 128 10.21 8.05 -12.44
N PRO A 129 10.23 7.08 -11.52
CA PRO A 129 9.20 6.78 -10.52
C PRO A 129 9.18 7.81 -9.39
N TYR A 130 7.98 8.14 -8.91
CA TYR A 130 7.79 9.01 -7.75
C TYR A 130 7.10 8.21 -6.64
N VAL A 131 7.70 8.15 -5.47
CA VAL A 131 7.28 7.26 -4.38
C VAL A 131 6.72 8.09 -3.23
N ALA A 132 5.52 7.74 -2.79
CA ALA A 132 4.92 8.26 -1.59
C ALA A 132 4.90 7.19 -0.49
N LEU A 133 5.57 7.48 0.62
CA LEU A 133 5.62 6.67 1.82
C LEU A 133 4.65 7.25 2.84
N LEU A 134 3.51 6.58 3.04
CA LEU A 134 2.50 6.97 4.01
C LEU A 134 2.85 6.31 5.34
N PRO A 135 3.34 7.04 6.35
CA PRO A 135 3.69 6.47 7.65
C PRO A 135 2.44 6.02 8.40
N LYS A 136 2.62 5.23 9.47
CA LYS A 136 1.52 4.84 10.37
C LYS A 136 0.81 6.08 10.92
N ASN A 137 1.59 7.07 11.34
CA ASN A 137 1.13 8.38 11.80
C ASN A 137 1.97 9.48 11.15
N GLY A 138 1.36 10.64 10.87
CA GLY A 138 2.06 11.81 10.35
C GLY A 138 1.99 11.95 8.83
N GLU A 139 2.84 12.84 8.33
CA GLU A 139 2.82 13.30 6.95
C GLU A 139 3.42 12.29 5.97
N THR A 140 2.88 12.26 4.76
CA THR A 140 3.39 11.45 3.68
C THR A 140 4.77 11.96 3.25
N LYS A 141 5.75 11.07 3.21
CA LYS A 141 7.08 11.39 2.67
C LYS A 141 7.10 11.10 1.17
N LEU A 142 7.53 12.09 0.38
CA LEU A 142 7.67 11.96 -1.07
C LEU A 142 9.14 11.83 -1.46
N VAL A 143 9.44 10.88 -2.34
CA VAL A 143 10.79 10.56 -2.79
C VAL A 143 10.78 10.42 -4.31
N LEU A 144 11.70 11.09 -4.99
CA LEU A 144 11.97 10.81 -6.40
C LEU A 144 12.90 9.60 -6.53
N GLY A 145 12.47 8.55 -7.23
CA GLY A 145 13.26 7.33 -7.40
C GLY A 145 13.16 6.37 -6.21
N LYS A 146 14.25 5.66 -5.92
CA LYS A 146 14.33 4.68 -4.84
C LYS A 146 14.47 5.37 -3.48
N PRO A 147 13.58 5.14 -2.50
CA PRO A 147 13.87 5.52 -1.13
C PRO A 147 15.12 4.81 -0.62
N SER A 148 15.97 5.51 0.13
CA SER A 148 17.12 4.89 0.77
C SER A 148 16.69 3.99 1.93
N ALA A 149 17.58 3.08 2.35
CA ALA A 149 17.30 2.17 3.46
C ALA A 149 16.93 2.93 4.75
N ALA A 150 17.64 4.03 5.04
CA ALA A 150 17.36 4.86 6.22
C ALA A 150 15.96 5.50 6.17
N GLU A 151 15.52 5.93 4.98
CA GLU A 151 14.19 6.51 4.81
C GLU A 151 13.09 5.48 4.98
N LEU A 152 13.31 4.26 4.49
CA LEU A 152 12.36 3.17 4.64
C LEU A 152 12.27 2.68 6.09
N GLU A 153 13.40 2.53 6.78
CA GLU A 153 13.39 2.18 8.21
C GLU A 153 12.72 3.27 9.05
N SER A 154 13.06 4.55 8.82
CA SER A 154 12.39 5.67 9.48
C SER A 154 10.88 5.68 9.24
N TRP A 155 10.46 5.46 7.99
CA TRP A 155 9.05 5.36 7.62
C TRP A 155 8.35 4.18 8.31
N LEU A 156 8.95 3.00 8.33
CA LEU A 156 8.35 1.81 8.97
C LEU A 156 8.30 1.93 10.49
N SER A 157 9.25 2.61 11.12
CA SER A 157 9.28 2.84 12.57
C SER A 157 8.41 4.00 13.02
N SER A 158 8.06 4.93 12.13
CA SER A 158 7.22 6.08 12.46
C SER A 158 5.82 5.64 12.94
N GLY A 159 5.56 5.81 14.25
CA GLY A 159 4.31 5.39 14.90
C GLY A 159 4.41 4.15 15.80
N GLN A 160 5.60 3.62 16.04
CA GLN A 160 5.87 2.83 17.25
C GLN A 160 5.99 3.80 18.43
N LYS A 161 5.02 3.76 19.37
CA LYS A 161 5.21 4.39 20.67
C LYS A 161 6.24 3.54 21.43
N HIS A 162 7.31 4.17 21.90
CA HIS A 162 8.14 3.60 22.97
C HIS A 162 7.34 3.52 24.26
#